data_AF-A0A7Y9WLI6-F1
#
_entry.id   AF-A0A7Y9WLI6-F1
#
_cell.length_a   1.000
_cell.length_b   1.000
_cell.length_c   1.000
_cell.angle_alpha   90.00
_cell.angle_beta   90.00
_cell.angle_gamma   90.00
#
_symmetry.space_group_name_H-M   'P 1'
#
loop_
_entity.id
_entity.type
_entity.pdbx_description
1 polymer ?
#
loop_
_entity_poly.entity_id
_entity_poly.type
_entity_poly.pdbx_seq_one_letter_code
_entity_poly.pdbx_strand_id
1 'polypeptide(L)'
;MNTTEGGLSGSYVVDFKLDDVSVTLMLADVIAIAYGDDIIVAGGRNRTTFRGLAYFNRTQAVNGKSSVGLNVIVGILFCASFVLAPIGLWFMYCAYRNHRAHAVIQAAVMCR
;
A
#
# COMPACT_ATOMS: atom_id res chain seq x y z
N MET A 1 -29.75 3.49 16.11
CA MET A 1 -28.34 3.31 15.73
C MET A 1 -28.24 3.71 14.28
N ASN A 2 -27.64 4.88 14.01
CA ASN A 2 -27.72 5.55 12.71
C ASN A 2 -26.50 5.13 11.87
N THR A 3 -26.72 4.35 10.82
CA THR A 3 -25.73 3.94 9.83
C THR A 3 -25.56 5.07 8.82
N THR A 4 -24.53 5.90 9.00
CA THR A 4 -24.07 6.84 7.98
C THR A 4 -23.03 6.13 7.11
N GLU A 5 -23.47 5.69 5.93
CA GLU A 5 -22.62 5.31 4.80
C GLU A 5 -21.98 6.58 4.22
N GLY A 6 -20.89 7.04 4.85
CA GLY A 6 -19.97 8.00 4.26
C GLY A 6 -18.76 7.25 3.74
N GLY A 7 -18.41 7.43 2.47
CA GLY A 7 -17.17 6.91 1.90
C GLY A 7 -15.96 7.38 2.72
N LEU A 8 -15.44 6.51 3.58
CA LEU A 8 -14.29 6.78 4.42
C LEU A 8 -13.03 6.52 3.61
N SER A 9 -12.48 7.57 3.00
CA SER A 9 -11.02 7.72 2.83
C SER A 9 -10.43 7.87 4.23
N GLY A 10 -10.34 6.75 4.95
CA GLY A 10 -9.78 6.69 6.29
C GLY A 10 -8.40 6.09 6.17
N SER A 11 -7.35 6.85 6.49
CA SER A 11 -6.07 6.23 6.83
C SER A 11 -6.28 5.48 8.15
N TYR A 12 -6.34 4.15 8.09
CA TYR A 12 -6.46 3.34 9.30
C TYR A 12 -5.09 3.31 9.98
N VAL A 13 -5.03 3.92 11.16
CA VAL A 13 -3.83 4.04 11.99
C VAL A 13 -3.92 2.98 13.07
N VAL A 14 -3.03 1.97 13.01
CA VAL A 14 -2.95 0.91 14.03
C VAL A 14 -1.54 0.92 14.62
N ASP A 15 -1.43 1.11 15.93
CA ASP A 15 -0.14 1.01 16.61
C ASP A 15 0.15 -0.44 16.99
N PHE A 16 1.32 -0.94 16.61
CA PHE A 16 1.79 -2.27 16.96
C PHE A 16 3.28 -2.24 17.34
N LYS A 17 3.71 -3.15 18.21
CA LYS A 17 5.14 -3.28 18.56
C LYS A 17 5.86 -4.12 17.52
N LEU A 18 6.95 -3.59 16.98
CA LEU A 18 7.86 -4.30 16.08
C LEU A 18 9.30 -4.12 16.58
N ASP A 19 9.94 -5.23 16.96
CA ASP A 19 11.29 -5.26 17.57
C ASP A 19 11.40 -4.33 18.79
N ASP A 20 10.41 -4.41 19.68
CA ASP A 20 10.27 -3.59 20.91
C ASP A 20 10.13 -2.07 20.71
N VAL A 21 9.97 -1.62 19.46
CA VAL A 21 9.61 -0.23 19.13
C VAL A 21 8.13 -0.17 18.79
N SER A 22 7.40 0.79 19.37
CA SER A 22 6.04 1.10 18.94
C SER A 22 6.06 1.70 17.54
N VAL A 23 5.36 1.06 16.61
CA VAL A 23 5.30 1.45 15.21
C VAL A 23 3.84 1.63 14.79
N THR A 24 3.58 2.77 14.16
CA THR A 24 2.26 3.10 13.63
C THR A 24 2.11 2.57 12.21
N LEU A 25 1.13 1.70 11.97
CA LEU A 25 0.74 1.23 10.65
C LEU A 25 0.00 2.34 9.90
N MET A 26 0.48 2.70 8.72
CA MET A 26 -0.24 3.55 7.79
C MET A 26 -0.54 2.77 6.52
N LEU A 27 -1.83 2.58 6.23
CA LEU A 27 -2.34 1.96 5.01
C LEU A 27 -2.89 3.03 4.05
N ALA A 28 -2.96 2.70 2.77
CA ALA A 28 -3.53 3.58 1.75
C ALA A 28 -5.06 3.73 1.90
N ASP A 29 -5.61 4.80 1.33
CA ASP A 29 -6.95 5.37 1.61
C ASP A 29 -8.16 4.44 1.47
N VAL A 30 -8.06 3.38 0.66
CA VAL A 30 -9.16 2.43 0.46
C VAL A 30 -8.72 1.05 0.92
N ILE A 31 -9.23 0.65 2.07
CA ILE A 31 -9.01 -0.70 2.60
C ILE A 31 -10.34 -1.41 2.87
N ALA A 32 -10.40 -2.67 2.46
CA ALA A 32 -11.45 -3.61 2.81
C ALA A 32 -10.92 -4.54 3.91
N ILE A 33 -11.01 -4.09 5.16
CA ILE A 33 -10.59 -4.84 6.35
C ILE A 33 -11.70 -4.77 7.38
N ALA A 34 -12.18 -5.93 7.82
CA ALA A 34 -13.14 -6.05 8.91
C ALA A 34 -12.44 -6.55 10.19
N TYR A 35 -13.08 -6.33 11.34
CA TYR A 35 -12.61 -6.87 12.60
C TYR A 35 -12.57 -8.40 12.54
N GLY A 36 -11.44 -8.99 12.94
CA GLY A 36 -11.21 -10.44 12.87
C GLY A 36 -10.61 -10.94 11.55
N ASP A 37 -10.37 -10.05 10.57
CA ASP A 37 -9.70 -10.44 9.34
C ASP A 37 -8.19 -10.67 9.54
N ASP A 38 -7.68 -11.73 8.91
CA ASP A 38 -6.24 -11.99 8.80
C ASP A 38 -5.71 -11.25 7.56
N ILE A 39 -4.76 -10.34 7.77
CA ILE A 39 -4.21 -9.49 6.72
C ILE A 39 -2.69 -9.62 6.65
N ILE A 40 -2.16 -9.63 5.42
CA ILE A 40 -0.72 -9.55 5.15
C ILE A 40 -0.44 -8.17 4.58
N VAL A 41 0.42 -7.40 5.23
CA VAL A 41 0.82 -6.07 4.78
C VAL A 41 2.30 -6.09 4.39
N ALA A 42 2.61 -5.61 3.18
CA ALA A 42 3.98 -5.38 2.76
C ALA A 42 4.25 -3.88 2.59
N GLY A 43 5.39 -3.44 3.10
CA GLY A 43 5.66 -2.02 3.23
C GLY A 43 7.10 -1.72 3.62
N GLY A 44 7.36 -0.43 3.81
CA GLY A 44 8.63 0.05 4.35
C GLY A 44 8.46 0.54 5.77
N ARG A 45 9.40 0.18 6.65
CA ARG A 45 9.52 0.79 7.98
C ARG A 45 10.32 2.09 7.88
N ASN A 46 9.84 3.15 8.50
CA ASN A 46 10.55 4.40 8.69
C ASN A 46 10.46 4.82 10.15
N ARG A 47 11.52 4.57 10.93
CA ARG A 47 11.63 4.84 12.38
C ARG A 47 10.43 4.33 13.19
N THR A 48 9.40 5.17 13.36
CA THR A 48 8.19 4.96 14.16
C THR A 48 6.95 4.67 13.31
N THR A 49 7.06 4.64 11.98
CA THR A 49 5.92 4.42 11.08
C THR A 49 6.20 3.26 10.14
N PHE A 50 5.27 2.34 10.02
CA PHE A 50 5.27 1.30 8.99
C PHE A 50 4.30 1.72 7.89
N ARG A 51 4.83 2.08 6.72
CA ARG A 51 4.02 2.46 5.57
C ARG A 51 3.72 1.22 4.75
N GLY A 52 2.48 0.73 4.85
CA GLY A 52 1.97 -0.35 4.00
C GLY A 52 1.83 0.15 2.56
N LEU A 53 2.57 -0.46 1.65
CA LEU A 53 2.51 -0.15 0.21
C LEU A 53 1.50 -1.04 -0.51
N ALA A 54 1.32 -2.26 0.01
CA ALA A 54 0.34 -3.21 -0.45
C ALA A 54 -0.17 -4.02 0.75
N TYR A 55 -1.39 -4.52 0.65
CA TYR A 55 -1.93 -5.48 1.61
C TYR A 55 -2.79 -6.53 0.89
N PHE A 56 -2.90 -7.70 1.50
CA PHE A 56 -3.82 -8.77 1.12
C PHE A 56 -4.65 -9.16 2.33
N ASN A 57 -5.96 -9.10 2.18
CA ASN A 57 -6.90 -9.64 3.16
C ASN A 57 -7.13 -11.11 2.83
N ARG A 58 -6.68 -11.99 3.72
CA ARG A 58 -6.72 -13.43 3.54
C ARG A 58 -8.13 -13.97 3.75
N THR A 59 -8.86 -13.44 4.71
CA THR A 59 -10.23 -13.88 5.02
C THR A 59 -11.17 -13.66 3.84
N GLN A 60 -11.04 -12.52 3.15
CA GLN A 60 -11.89 -12.15 2.04
C GLN A 60 -11.25 -12.38 0.65
N ALA A 61 -10.01 -12.88 0.62
CA ALA A 61 -9.20 -13.08 -0.59
C ALA A 61 -9.08 -11.83 -1.50
N VAL A 62 -9.11 -10.62 -0.91
CA VAL A 62 -9.01 -9.35 -1.64
C VAL A 62 -7.64 -8.71 -1.47
N ASN A 63 -7.10 -8.21 -2.59
CA ASN A 63 -5.87 -7.41 -2.62
C ASN A 63 -6.21 -5.92 -2.59
N GLY A 64 -5.53 -5.16 -1.74
CA GLY A 64 -5.55 -3.71 -1.79
C GLY A 64 -4.99 -3.22 -3.12
N LYS A 65 -5.79 -2.51 -3.91
CA LYS A 65 -5.34 -1.89 -5.16
C LYS A 65 -4.53 -0.64 -4.85
N SER A 66 -3.20 -0.74 -4.96
CA SER A 66 -2.35 0.44 -5.08
C SER A 66 -2.42 0.94 -6.53
N SER A 67 -2.43 2.27 -6.76
CA SER A 67 -2.53 2.90 -8.09
C SER A 67 -1.26 2.72 -8.96
N VAL A 68 -0.71 1.50 -9.02
CA VAL A 68 0.50 1.15 -9.77
C VAL A 68 0.33 1.45 -11.25
N GLY A 69 -0.80 1.05 -11.85
CA GLY A 69 -1.05 1.26 -13.28
C GLY A 69 -1.09 2.73 -13.68
N LEU A 70 -1.73 3.57 -12.86
CA LEU A 70 -1.84 5.01 -13.15
C LEU A 70 -0.48 5.71 -13.02
N ASN A 71 0.33 5.33 -12.02
CA ASN A 71 1.68 5.87 -11.86
C ASN A 71 2.62 5.47 -13.00
N VAL A 72 2.48 4.26 -13.56
CA VAL A 72 3.28 3.83 -14.73
C VAL A 72 2.92 4.65 -15.97
N ILE A 73 1.62 4.81 -16.26
CA ILE A 73 1.15 5.55 -17.44
C ILE A 73 1.58 7.02 -17.37
N VAL A 74 1.37 7.67 -16.22
CA VAL A 74 1.80 9.06 -16.01
C VAL A 74 3.32 9.17 -16.06
N GLY A 75 4.06 8.22 -15.47
CA GLY A 75 5.53 8.20 -15.53
C GLY A 75 6.07 8.18 -16.96
N ILE A 76 5.51 7.32 -17.83
CA ILE A 76 5.89 7.23 -19.25
C ILE A 76 5.60 8.53 -19.99
N LEU A 77 4.43 9.14 -19.77
CA LEU A 77 4.05 10.41 -20.42
C LEU A 77 4.98 11.55 -20.02
N PHE A 78 5.38 11.64 -18.74
CA PHE A 78 6.30 12.67 -18.28
C PHE A 78 7.76 12.41 -18.71
N CYS A 79 8.17 11.15 -18.85
CA CYS A 79 9.48 10.79 -19.40
C CYS A 79 9.66 11.15 -20.89
N ALA A 80 8.58 11.37 -21.64
CA ALA A 80 8.66 11.78 -23.04
C ALA A 80 9.22 13.21 -23.22
N SER A 81 9.21 14.03 -22.17
CA SER A 81 9.78 15.38 -22.19
C SER A 81 11.04 15.44 -21.33
N PHE A 82 12.16 15.88 -21.92
CA PHE A 82 13.47 15.94 -21.23
C PHE A 82 13.44 16.81 -19.97
N VAL A 83 12.59 17.85 -19.94
CA VAL A 83 12.40 18.76 -18.79
C VAL A 83 11.62 18.08 -17.67
N LEU A 84 10.66 17.21 -18.01
CA LEU A 84 9.78 16.53 -17.07
C LEU A 84 10.26 15.10 -16.74
N ALA A 85 11.33 14.63 -17.39
CA ALA A 85 11.92 13.32 -17.21
C ALA A 85 12.26 12.98 -15.74
N PRO A 86 12.77 13.91 -14.89
CA PRO A 86 13.00 13.63 -13.48
C PRO A 86 11.71 13.28 -12.71
N ILE A 87 10.60 13.95 -13.06
CA ILE A 87 9.28 13.69 -12.48
C ILE A 87 8.76 12.33 -12.96
N GLY A 88 8.89 12.02 -14.25
CA GLY A 88 8.54 10.71 -14.79
C GLY A 88 9.30 9.55 -14.13
N LEU A 89 10.61 9.71 -13.95
CA LEU A 89 11.48 8.77 -13.23
C LEU A 89 11.04 8.56 -11.77
N TRP A 90 10.63 9.63 -11.08
CA TRP A 90 10.09 9.54 -9.73
C TRP A 90 8.80 8.71 -9.68
N PHE A 91 7.87 8.93 -10.62
CA PHE A 91 6.64 8.13 -10.72
C PHE A 91 6.92 6.66 -11.04
N MET A 92 7.87 6.37 -11.94
CA MET A 92 8.31 5.00 -12.22
C MET A 92 8.94 4.34 -10.99
N TYR A 93 9.73 5.07 -10.20
CA TYR A 93 10.29 4.55 -8.96
C TYR A 93 9.20 4.21 -7.93
N CYS A 94 8.18 5.07 -7.78
CA CYS A 94 7.00 4.78 -6.96
C CYS A 94 6.26 3.53 -7.43
N ALA A 95 6.06 3.37 -8.74
CA ALA A 95 5.43 2.18 -9.31
C ALA A 95 6.25 0.91 -9.03
N TYR A 96 7.58 0.97 -9.21
CA TYR A 96 8.48 -0.15 -8.92
C TYR A 96 8.41 -0.59 -7.45
N ARG A 97 8.39 0.36 -6.51
CA ARG A 97 8.26 0.05 -5.08
C ARG A 97 6.96 -0.67 -4.76
N ASN A 98 5.85 -0.23 -5.34
CA ASN A 98 4.55 -0.87 -5.14
C ASN A 98 4.53 -2.27 -5.77
N HIS A 99 5.09 -2.45 -6.97
CA HIS A 99 5.19 -3.76 -7.61
C HIS A 99 5.99 -4.76 -6.76
N ARG A 100 7.13 -4.33 -6.19
CA ARG A 100 7.90 -5.17 -5.27
C ARG A 100 7.10 -5.53 -4.01
N ALA A 101 6.34 -4.60 -3.44
CA ALA A 101 5.49 -4.90 -2.29
C ALA A 101 4.44 -5.96 -2.61
N HIS A 102 3.80 -5.88 -3.78
CA HIS A 102 2.86 -6.92 -4.24
C HIS A 102 3.52 -8.27 -4.47
N ALA A 103 4.73 -8.31 -5.06
CA ALA A 103 5.47 -9.55 -5.27
C ALA A 103 5.83 -10.23 -3.93
N VAL A 104 6.19 -9.47 -2.90
CA VAL A 104 6.45 -10.00 -1.56
C VAL A 104 5.19 -10.61 -0.94
N ILE A 105 4.03 -9.98 -1.11
CA ILE A 105 2.75 -10.52 -0.64
C ILE A 105 2.42 -11.82 -1.38
N GLN A 106 2.57 -11.86 -2.71
CA GLN A 106 2.33 -13.08 -3.48
C GLN A 106 3.25 -14.22 -3.03
N ALA A 107 4.54 -13.94 -2.83
CA ALA A 107 5.47 -14.92 -2.28
C ALA A 107 5.07 -15.39 -0.87
N ALA A 108 4.65 -14.48 0.00
CA ALA A 108 4.19 -14.81 1.36
C ALA A 108 2.91 -15.66 1.36
N VAL A 109 2.02 -15.47 0.38
CA VAL A 109 0.82 -16.28 0.19
C VAL A 109 1.16 -17.66 -0.38
N MET A 110 2.16 -17.79 -1.26
CA MET A 110 2.55 -19.05 -1.91
C MET A 110 3.48 -19.94 -1.09
N CYS A 111 4.30 -19.39 -0.19
CA CYS A 111 5.23 -20.16 0.65
C CYS A 111 4.56 -20.86 1.85
N ARG A 112 3.23 -21.02 1.81
CA ARG A 112 2.42 -21.66 2.84
C ARG A 112 1.37 -22.57 2.21
#